data_AF-A0A7F8QPD8-F1
#
_entry.id   AF-A0A7F8QPD8-F1
#
_cell.length_a   1.000
_cell.length_b   1.000
_cell.length_c   1.000
_cell.angle_alpha   90.00
_cell.angle_beta   90.00
_cell.angle_gamma   90.00
#
_symmetry.space_group_name_H-M   'P 1'
#
loop_
_entity.id
_entity.type
_entity.pdbx_description
1 polymer ?
#
loop_
_entity_poly.entity_id
_entity_poly.type
_entity_poly.pdbx_seq_one_letter_code
_entity_poly.pdbx_strand_id
1 'polypeptide(L)'
;MTSRRWFHPNMSGAEAEKLLLSRGQHGSFLARPSKSCPGGFTLSVRRHDEVTHIKIQNTGDYYDLYGGEKFATLAELVQHYAGQHGGLLRERSGAPVELRHPLGCQDPVSERWYHGHLSGKEAEQLLMEQGRPGTFLVRESQSKPGDLVVSVLTQQPDKADRRPRVTHVMIHFQPDGKYDVGGGEQFDTLTDLVEHYKKNPMVEKSGTVVHLKQPLKATRINAASIESRVQELSGATEASEKAKQGFWEEFEMLQQQECRLLYPRKEGQRLENKPKNRYKNILPFDTTRVTLHDVDDSVPGANYINANYIRSDPEEKPGHGLGKAYIATQGCLQTTVAAFWAMVLQENTRVIVMATREVERGRNKCFRYWPELHGSQEYGRVHICNLAEYQAQGYCVRELQVWRPDQEEPPRTVKHYQYFSWPDHGVPAEPSGVLGFLDEVNRAQSSTPGAGPMVVHCRPPGRSPQRRHRTHRHDHRD
;
A
#
# COMPACT_ATOMS: atom_id res chain seq x y z
N MET A 1 10.81 -5.99 12.03
CA MET A 1 11.05 -5.82 10.59
C MET A 1 11.07 -7.20 9.92
N THR A 2 10.00 -7.59 9.23
CA THR A 2 9.83 -8.95 8.66
C THR A 2 10.31 -9.09 7.21
N SER A 3 10.87 -8.03 6.60
CA SER A 3 11.32 -8.03 5.21
C SER A 3 12.85 -7.91 5.14
N ARG A 4 13.54 -8.94 4.64
CA ARG A 4 15.01 -8.98 4.44
C ARG A 4 15.48 -8.25 3.17
N ARG A 5 14.63 -7.40 2.58
CA ARG A 5 14.92 -6.70 1.31
C ARG A 5 16.16 -5.80 1.35
N TRP A 6 16.68 -5.46 2.53
CA TRP A 6 17.94 -4.72 2.69
C TRP A 6 19.19 -5.51 2.28
N PHE A 7 19.09 -6.81 1.98
CA PHE A 7 20.24 -7.61 1.55
C PHE A 7 20.40 -7.62 0.02
N HIS A 8 21.58 -7.26 -0.48
CA HIS A 8 21.91 -7.20 -1.91
C HIS A 8 23.03 -8.22 -2.21
N PRO A 9 22.71 -9.36 -2.85
CA PRO A 9 23.64 -10.49 -2.96
C PRO A 9 24.85 -10.20 -3.87
N ASN A 10 24.70 -9.36 -4.90
CA ASN A 10 25.75 -9.15 -5.92
C ASN A 10 26.37 -7.76 -5.92
N MET A 11 26.07 -6.96 -4.89
CA MET A 11 26.44 -5.55 -4.86
C MET A 11 27.87 -5.35 -4.37
N SER A 12 28.63 -4.51 -5.08
CA SER A 12 29.93 -4.01 -4.64
C SER A 12 29.82 -2.86 -3.65
N GLY A 13 30.95 -2.48 -3.03
CA GLY A 13 31.01 -1.29 -2.18
C GLY A 13 30.67 0.00 -2.92
N ALA A 14 31.25 0.20 -4.11
CA ALA A 14 31.02 1.39 -4.92
C ALA A 14 29.55 1.50 -5.41
N GLU A 15 28.94 0.38 -5.79
CA GLU A 15 27.52 0.34 -6.18
C GLU A 15 26.60 0.64 -4.99
N ALA A 16 26.93 0.10 -3.81
CA ALA A 16 26.21 0.41 -2.57
C ALA A 16 26.30 1.89 -2.21
N GLU A 17 27.48 2.48 -2.32
CA GLU A 17 27.71 3.91 -2.11
C GLU A 17 26.86 4.76 -3.04
N LYS A 18 26.95 4.50 -4.35
CA LYS A 18 26.16 5.21 -5.37
C LYS A 18 24.66 5.09 -5.09
N LEU A 19 24.19 3.90 -4.75
CA LEU A 19 22.77 3.65 -4.48
C LEU A 19 22.28 4.37 -3.22
N LEU A 20 23.05 4.31 -2.14
CA LEU A 20 22.73 4.98 -0.88
C LEU A 20 22.72 6.51 -1.03
N LEU A 21 23.70 7.07 -1.74
CA LEU A 21 23.79 8.53 -1.98
C LEU A 21 22.72 9.04 -2.95
N SER A 22 22.34 8.24 -3.96
CA SER A 22 21.33 8.65 -4.95
C SER A 22 19.89 8.45 -4.48
N ARG A 23 19.60 7.41 -3.68
CA ARG A 23 18.22 7.01 -3.34
C ARG A 23 17.93 6.90 -1.85
N GLY A 24 18.97 6.86 -1.02
CA GLY A 24 18.82 6.82 0.43
C GLY A 24 18.65 8.21 1.05
N GLN A 25 18.36 8.23 2.34
CA GLN A 25 18.45 9.38 3.23
C GLN A 25 19.35 9.04 4.44
N HIS A 26 19.62 10.01 5.32
CA HIS A 26 20.36 9.73 6.56
C HIS A 26 19.75 8.54 7.33
N GLY A 27 20.60 7.59 7.73
CA GLY A 27 20.19 6.35 8.38
C GLY A 27 19.67 5.26 7.42
N SER A 28 19.79 5.46 6.10
CA SER A 28 19.50 4.40 5.14
C SER A 28 20.60 3.35 5.13
N PHE A 29 20.24 2.08 5.03
CA PHE A 29 21.22 1.00 5.09
C PHE A 29 20.88 -0.16 4.17
N LEU A 30 21.91 -0.91 3.81
CA LEU A 30 21.81 -2.18 3.11
C LEU A 30 22.95 -3.12 3.53
N ALA A 31 22.74 -4.42 3.46
CA ALA A 31 23.80 -5.41 3.66
C ALA A 31 24.12 -6.11 2.35
N ARG A 32 25.37 -6.55 2.20
CA ARG A 32 25.87 -7.22 0.99
C ARG A 32 27.02 -8.16 1.34
N PRO A 33 27.35 -9.16 0.51
CA PRO A 33 28.58 -9.92 0.69
C PRO A 33 29.83 -9.02 0.63
N SER A 34 30.87 -9.42 1.36
CA SER A 34 32.15 -8.71 1.37
C SER A 34 33.04 -9.19 0.23
N LYS A 35 33.37 -8.29 -0.72
CA LYS A 35 34.36 -8.58 -1.77
C LYS A 35 35.80 -8.67 -1.23
N SER A 36 36.09 -8.03 -0.09
CA SER A 36 37.43 -8.02 0.51
C SER A 36 37.66 -9.13 1.55
N CYS A 37 36.61 -9.86 1.93
CA CYS A 37 36.67 -10.95 2.89
C CYS A 37 35.69 -12.05 2.47
N PRO A 38 36.14 -13.05 1.68
CA PRO A 38 35.29 -14.15 1.22
C PRO A 38 34.58 -14.84 2.39
N GLY A 39 33.27 -15.07 2.25
CA GLY A 39 32.41 -15.64 3.31
C GLY A 39 31.89 -14.63 4.35
N GLY A 40 32.46 -13.43 4.41
CA GLY A 40 31.99 -12.34 5.27
C GLY A 40 30.95 -11.44 4.60
N PHE A 41 30.31 -10.57 5.38
CA PHE A 41 29.33 -9.61 4.90
C PHE A 41 29.74 -8.17 5.23
N THR A 42 29.07 -7.20 4.63
CA THR A 42 29.29 -5.77 4.89
C THR A 42 27.95 -5.06 4.97
N LEU A 43 27.74 -4.33 6.07
CA LEU A 43 26.64 -3.39 6.25
C LEU A 43 27.09 -2.02 5.74
N SER A 44 26.41 -1.49 4.73
CA SER A 44 26.66 -0.17 4.17
C SER A 44 25.57 0.78 4.66
N VAL A 45 25.94 1.91 5.27
CA VAL A 45 25.01 2.84 5.93
C VAL A 45 25.28 4.26 5.49
N ARG A 46 24.25 4.97 5.03
CA ARG A 46 24.32 6.40 4.71
C ARG A 46 24.22 7.25 5.97
N ARG A 47 25.18 8.13 6.16
CA ARG A 47 25.22 9.13 7.22
C ARG A 47 25.35 10.51 6.58
N HIS A 48 24.25 11.25 6.55
CA HIS A 48 24.18 12.55 5.86
C HIS A 48 24.60 12.38 4.39
N ASP A 49 25.77 12.89 4.01
CA ASP A 49 26.28 12.89 2.64
C ASP A 49 27.42 11.88 2.42
N GLU A 50 27.68 11.02 3.39
CA GLU A 50 28.71 9.98 3.32
C GLU A 50 28.13 8.58 3.54
N VAL A 51 28.87 7.56 3.13
CA VAL A 51 28.52 6.15 3.35
C VAL A 51 29.63 5.46 4.12
N THR A 52 29.26 4.78 5.20
CA THR A 52 30.17 3.98 6.02
C THR A 52 29.95 2.50 5.75
N HIS A 53 31.04 1.73 5.63
CA HIS A 53 31.02 0.28 5.45
C HIS A 53 31.50 -0.44 6.70
N ILE A 54 30.62 -1.23 7.30
CA ILE A 54 30.88 -1.96 8.54
C ILE A 54 30.93 -3.45 8.21
N LYS A 55 32.09 -4.07 8.45
CA LYS A 55 32.30 -5.49 8.18
C LYS A 55 31.53 -6.32 9.21
N ILE A 56 30.88 -7.37 8.73
CA ILE A 56 30.18 -8.38 9.53
C ILE A 56 31.00 -9.66 9.42
N GLN A 57 31.45 -10.19 10.55
CA GLN A 57 32.14 -11.46 10.60
C GLN A 57 31.12 -12.59 10.56
N ASN A 58 31.44 -13.64 9.80
CA ASN A 58 30.69 -14.89 9.78
C ASN A 58 31.69 -16.02 10.04
N THR A 59 31.59 -16.67 11.19
CA THR A 59 32.48 -17.76 11.59
C THR A 59 31.95 -19.14 11.17
N GLY A 60 30.75 -19.20 10.58
CA GLY A 60 29.99 -20.43 10.37
C GLY A 60 29.01 -20.74 11.51
N ASP A 61 29.32 -20.29 12.73
CA ASP A 61 28.47 -20.52 13.92
C ASP A 61 27.61 -19.30 14.28
N TYR A 62 28.09 -18.08 14.01
CA TYR A 62 27.40 -16.84 14.33
C TYR A 62 27.84 -15.66 13.45
N TYR A 63 27.03 -14.61 13.47
CA TYR A 63 27.27 -13.32 12.86
C TYR A 63 27.58 -12.28 13.93
N ASP A 64 28.64 -11.50 13.78
CA ASP A 64 28.93 -10.37 14.68
C ASP A 64 29.48 -9.14 13.94
N LEU A 65 29.50 -8.02 14.65
CA LEU A 65 30.11 -6.77 14.23
C LEU A 65 31.35 -6.53 15.10
N TYR A 66 32.49 -7.11 14.71
CA TYR A 66 33.84 -6.90 15.30
C TYR A 66 33.84 -6.49 16.79
N GLY A 67 33.51 -7.42 17.69
CA GLY A 67 33.49 -7.20 19.14
C GLY A 67 32.14 -6.77 19.73
N GLY A 68 31.08 -6.75 18.93
CA GLY A 68 29.69 -6.58 19.38
C GLY A 68 29.02 -7.89 19.80
N GLU A 69 27.69 -7.87 19.82
CA GLU A 69 26.87 -9.05 20.11
C GLU A 69 26.87 -10.06 18.96
N LYS A 70 26.58 -11.32 19.28
CA LYS A 70 26.58 -12.46 18.35
C LYS A 70 25.16 -12.88 18.02
N PHE A 71 24.88 -13.14 16.74
CA PHE A 71 23.55 -13.48 16.22
C PHE A 71 23.57 -14.77 15.41
N ALA A 72 22.48 -15.54 15.42
CA ALA A 72 22.40 -16.78 14.65
C ALA A 72 22.12 -16.51 13.17
N THR A 73 21.44 -15.41 12.85
CA THR A 73 21.20 -14.99 11.46
C THR A 73 21.51 -13.51 11.24
N LEU A 74 21.89 -13.16 9.99
CA LEU A 74 22.08 -11.78 9.58
C LEU A 74 20.82 -10.91 9.82
N ALA A 75 19.64 -11.52 9.78
CA ALA A 75 18.39 -10.80 10.02
C ALA A 75 18.14 -10.47 11.48
N GLU A 76 18.52 -11.36 12.40
CA GLU A 76 18.49 -11.06 13.83
C GLU A 76 19.46 -9.92 14.16
N LEU A 77 20.66 -9.94 13.57
CA LEU A 77 21.64 -8.86 13.70
C LEU A 77 21.04 -7.52 13.25
N VAL A 78 20.49 -7.45 12.03
CA VAL A 78 19.89 -6.21 11.52
C VAL A 78 18.68 -5.80 12.36
N GLN A 79 17.83 -6.74 12.77
CA GLN A 79 16.65 -6.44 13.59
C GLN A 79 17.03 -5.88 14.95
N HIS A 80 18.12 -6.35 15.55
CA HIS A 80 18.62 -5.85 16.82
C HIS A 80 19.09 -4.39 16.71
N TYR A 81 19.93 -4.09 15.72
CA TYR A 81 20.48 -2.73 15.54
C TYR A 81 19.51 -1.73 14.88
N ALA A 82 18.46 -2.20 14.22
CA ALA A 82 17.43 -1.35 13.61
C ALA A 82 16.12 -1.25 14.42
N GLY A 83 15.98 -2.01 15.52
CA GLY A 83 14.77 -2.09 16.35
C GLY A 83 14.62 -0.95 17.37
N GLN A 84 13.50 -0.94 18.11
CA GLN A 84 13.13 0.13 19.06
C GLN A 84 14.12 0.34 20.23
N HIS A 85 14.97 -0.64 20.52
CA HIS A 85 16.01 -0.52 21.55
C HIS A 85 17.35 0.01 21.02
N GLY A 86 17.47 0.25 19.71
CA GLY A 86 18.58 0.96 19.08
C GLY A 86 19.95 0.55 19.61
N GLY A 87 20.33 -0.72 19.41
CA GLY A 87 21.68 -1.19 19.76
C GLY A 87 22.72 -0.19 19.25
N LEU A 88 23.62 0.25 20.12
CA LEU A 88 24.49 1.40 19.83
C LEU A 88 25.62 0.98 18.87
N LEU A 89 25.34 0.98 17.57
CA LEU A 89 26.35 0.70 16.56
C LEU A 89 27.30 1.90 16.50
N ARG A 90 28.61 1.67 16.69
CA ARG A 90 29.63 2.72 16.64
C ARG A 90 30.68 2.39 15.60
N GLU A 91 31.18 3.44 14.95
CA GLU A 91 32.35 3.34 14.07
C GLU A 91 33.64 3.18 14.89
N ARG A 92 34.76 2.85 14.23
CA ARG A 92 36.13 2.95 14.81
C ARG A 92 36.43 4.33 15.41
N SER A 93 35.82 5.39 14.88
CA SER A 93 35.92 6.77 15.40
C SER A 93 35.12 7.01 16.69
N GLY A 94 34.25 6.07 17.07
CA GLY A 94 33.33 6.19 18.21
C GLY A 94 31.99 6.85 17.89
N ALA A 95 31.79 7.37 16.67
CA ALA A 95 30.53 8.02 16.26
C ALA A 95 29.37 7.01 16.13
N PRO A 96 28.13 7.38 16.55
CA PRO A 96 26.98 6.50 16.43
C PRO A 96 26.55 6.32 14.97
N VAL A 97 26.09 5.11 14.65
CA VAL A 97 25.57 4.71 13.34
C VAL A 97 24.14 4.21 13.54
N GLU A 98 23.19 4.83 12.85
CA GLU A 98 21.77 4.54 13.02
C GLU A 98 21.22 3.78 11.81
N LEU A 99 20.55 2.66 12.05
CA LEU A 99 19.88 1.88 11.02
C LEU A 99 18.37 2.20 11.04
N ARG A 100 17.95 3.18 10.23
CA ARG A 100 16.57 3.66 10.20
C ARG A 100 15.78 3.15 9.01
N HIS A 101 16.37 3.20 7.82
CA HIS A 101 15.64 3.00 6.56
C HIS A 101 16.29 1.89 5.73
N PRO A 102 15.77 0.65 5.75
CA PRO A 102 16.31 -0.41 4.91
C PRO A 102 16.11 -0.07 3.43
N LEU A 103 17.21 -0.06 2.66
CA LEU A 103 17.18 0.24 1.23
C LEU A 103 17.14 -1.08 0.44
N GLY A 104 15.98 -1.35 -0.16
CA GLY A 104 15.65 -2.62 -0.79
C GLY A 104 16.49 -2.96 -2.02
N CYS A 105 16.85 -4.24 -2.19
CA CYS A 105 17.30 -4.79 -3.46
C CYS A 105 16.18 -4.68 -4.50
N GLN A 106 16.53 -4.37 -5.76
CA GLN A 106 15.56 -4.43 -6.84
C GLN A 106 15.10 -5.87 -7.02
N ASP A 107 13.82 -6.07 -7.31
CA ASP A 107 13.30 -7.40 -7.59
C ASP A 107 14.08 -7.96 -8.81
N PRO A 108 14.53 -9.24 -8.77
CA PRO A 108 15.29 -9.84 -9.86
C PRO A 108 14.51 -9.90 -11.18
N VAL A 109 13.18 -9.82 -11.10
CA VAL A 109 12.25 -9.78 -12.23
C VAL A 109 11.04 -8.90 -11.90
N SER A 110 10.42 -8.30 -12.92
CA SER A 110 9.14 -7.60 -12.81
C SER A 110 7.92 -8.52 -12.88
N GLU A 111 8.15 -9.78 -13.29
CA GLU A 111 7.14 -10.80 -13.56
C GLU A 111 6.13 -11.01 -12.42
N ARG A 112 4.84 -11.04 -12.76
CA ARG A 112 3.75 -11.26 -11.80
C ARG A 112 3.81 -12.57 -11.02
N TRP A 113 4.57 -13.58 -11.44
CA TRP A 113 4.74 -14.81 -10.64
C TRP A 113 5.79 -14.69 -9.53
N TYR A 114 6.52 -13.58 -9.47
CA TYR A 114 7.49 -13.32 -8.42
C TYR A 114 6.85 -12.59 -7.24
N HIS A 115 6.90 -13.22 -6.07
CA HIS A 115 6.30 -12.69 -4.83
C HIS A 115 7.35 -12.03 -3.92
N GLY A 116 8.64 -12.10 -4.24
CA GLY A 116 9.71 -11.61 -3.39
C GLY A 116 9.73 -12.29 -2.02
N HIS A 117 9.82 -11.50 -0.96
CA HIS A 117 9.86 -12.00 0.42
C HIS A 117 8.53 -12.62 0.89
N LEU A 118 8.32 -13.89 0.59
CA LEU A 118 7.17 -14.70 1.01
C LEU A 118 7.70 -15.95 1.73
N SER A 119 7.17 -16.29 2.90
CA SER A 119 7.58 -17.50 3.60
C SER A 119 7.06 -18.76 2.91
N GLY A 120 7.66 -19.91 3.22
CA GLY A 120 7.16 -21.20 2.74
C GLY A 120 5.71 -21.45 3.16
N LYS A 121 5.36 -21.12 4.42
CA LYS A 121 4.01 -21.29 4.97
C LYS A 121 2.98 -20.37 4.31
N GLU A 122 3.31 -19.10 4.11
CA GLU A 122 2.41 -18.17 3.39
C GLU A 122 2.22 -18.60 1.93
N ALA A 123 3.28 -19.08 1.28
CA ALA A 123 3.19 -19.63 -0.07
C ALA A 123 2.29 -20.87 -0.14
N GLU A 124 2.41 -21.77 0.84
CA GLU A 124 1.52 -22.92 0.99
C GLU A 124 0.05 -22.50 1.11
N GLN A 125 -0.23 -21.57 2.03
CA GLN A 125 -1.58 -21.06 2.24
C GLN A 125 -2.16 -20.43 0.96
N LEU A 126 -1.42 -19.53 0.31
CA LEU A 126 -1.87 -18.86 -0.91
C LEU A 126 -2.13 -19.84 -2.05
N LEU A 127 -1.23 -20.81 -2.27
CA LEU A 127 -1.39 -21.82 -3.30
C LEU A 127 -2.56 -22.76 -3.02
N MET A 128 -2.82 -23.11 -1.76
CA MET A 128 -3.95 -23.96 -1.38
C MET A 128 -5.30 -23.24 -1.49
N GLU A 129 -5.35 -21.96 -1.13
CA GLU A 129 -6.60 -21.17 -1.15
C GLU A 129 -6.98 -20.70 -2.56
N GLN A 130 -5.99 -20.37 -3.39
CA GLN A 130 -6.21 -19.68 -4.67
C GLN A 130 -5.73 -20.48 -5.89
N GLY A 131 -4.95 -21.53 -5.66
CA GLY A 131 -4.34 -22.33 -6.71
C GLY A 131 -5.15 -23.56 -7.10
N ARG A 132 -4.72 -24.15 -8.21
CA ARG A 132 -5.13 -25.48 -8.66
C ARG A 132 -3.86 -26.23 -9.08
N PRO A 133 -3.88 -27.57 -9.25
CA PRO A 133 -2.67 -28.31 -9.60
C PRO A 133 -1.93 -27.70 -10.79
N GLY A 134 -0.62 -27.50 -10.63
CA GLY A 134 0.26 -26.77 -11.55
C GLY A 134 0.30 -25.25 -11.35
N THR A 135 -0.41 -24.69 -10.36
CA THR A 135 -0.25 -23.28 -9.98
C THR A 135 1.10 -23.11 -9.29
N PHE A 136 1.88 -22.12 -9.69
CA PHE A 136 3.20 -21.86 -9.12
C PHE A 136 3.43 -20.39 -8.76
N LEU A 137 4.39 -20.15 -7.87
CA LEU A 137 4.95 -18.83 -7.58
C LEU A 137 6.45 -18.96 -7.30
N VAL A 138 7.19 -17.86 -7.45
CA VAL A 138 8.60 -17.78 -7.06
C VAL A 138 8.78 -16.77 -5.93
N ARG A 139 9.60 -17.13 -4.95
CA ARG A 139 9.84 -16.35 -3.73
C ARG A 139 11.30 -16.42 -3.31
N GLU A 140 11.73 -15.51 -2.44
CA GLU A 140 13.04 -15.58 -1.80
C GLU A 140 13.17 -16.80 -0.89
N SER A 141 14.37 -17.39 -0.83
CA SER A 141 14.68 -18.42 0.15
C SER A 141 14.91 -17.81 1.54
N GLN A 142 14.20 -18.34 2.53
CA GLN A 142 14.39 -17.95 3.93
C GLN A 142 15.56 -18.70 4.58
N SER A 143 15.85 -19.92 4.12
CA SER A 143 16.90 -20.78 4.66
C SER A 143 18.29 -20.46 4.10
N LYS A 144 18.38 -20.03 2.84
CA LYS A 144 19.66 -19.68 2.19
C LYS A 144 19.57 -18.30 1.51
N PRO A 145 20.06 -17.23 2.17
CA PRO A 145 20.02 -15.88 1.61
C PRO A 145 20.68 -15.78 0.23
N GLY A 146 20.04 -15.09 -0.70
CA GLY A 146 20.48 -14.96 -2.10
C GLY A 146 19.88 -15.99 -3.05
N ASP A 147 19.46 -17.16 -2.54
CA ASP A 147 18.74 -18.16 -3.32
C ASP A 147 17.24 -17.85 -3.39
N LEU A 148 16.56 -18.46 -4.35
CA LEU A 148 15.13 -18.35 -4.58
C LEU A 148 14.47 -19.73 -4.46
N VAL A 149 13.13 -19.76 -4.48
CA VAL A 149 12.35 -21.00 -4.40
C VAL A 149 11.15 -20.92 -5.34
N VAL A 150 10.99 -21.93 -6.21
CA VAL A 150 9.72 -22.17 -6.91
C VAL A 150 8.81 -22.98 -6.00
N SER A 151 7.66 -22.44 -5.65
CA SER A 151 6.62 -23.15 -4.89
C SER A 151 5.48 -23.51 -5.83
N VAL A 152 5.12 -24.79 -5.91
CA VAL A 152 4.17 -25.32 -6.91
C VAL A 152 3.13 -26.20 -6.23
N LEU A 153 1.86 -25.98 -6.52
CA LEU A 153 0.79 -26.87 -6.08
C LEU A 153 0.80 -28.15 -6.96
N THR A 154 1.19 -29.28 -6.39
CA THR A 154 1.26 -30.59 -7.06
C THR A 154 0.17 -31.54 -6.55
N GLN A 155 -0.03 -32.64 -7.26
CA GLN A 155 -0.86 -33.77 -6.82
C GLN A 155 0.00 -35.04 -6.80
N GLN A 156 -0.10 -35.82 -5.72
CA GLN A 156 0.60 -37.10 -5.66
C GLN A 156 -0.09 -38.16 -6.53
N PRO A 157 0.67 -38.98 -7.28
CA PRO A 157 0.12 -40.01 -8.14
C PRO A 157 -0.42 -41.25 -7.39
N ASP A 158 0.18 -41.62 -6.25
CA ASP A 158 0.08 -43.00 -5.71
C ASP A 158 -0.66 -43.19 -4.37
N LYS A 159 -1.34 -42.17 -3.83
CA LYS A 159 -2.20 -42.36 -2.65
C LYS A 159 -3.67 -42.29 -3.08
N ALA A 160 -4.49 -43.22 -2.57
CA ALA A 160 -5.94 -43.26 -2.78
C ALA A 160 -6.63 -41.91 -2.47
N ASP A 161 -5.96 -41.08 -1.67
CA ASP A 161 -6.31 -39.70 -1.38
C ASP A 161 -5.45 -38.77 -2.26
N ARG A 162 -6.00 -38.31 -3.40
CA ARG A 162 -5.39 -37.36 -4.37
C ARG A 162 -5.25 -35.95 -3.78
N ARG A 163 -4.68 -35.85 -2.58
CA ARG A 163 -4.59 -34.58 -1.86
C ARG A 163 -3.59 -33.65 -2.55
N PRO A 164 -3.97 -32.38 -2.80
CA PRO A 164 -3.02 -31.38 -3.26
C PRO A 164 -1.96 -31.16 -2.17
N ARG A 165 -0.72 -30.93 -2.59
CA ARG A 165 0.39 -30.53 -1.72
C ARG A 165 1.22 -29.46 -2.42
N VAL A 166 1.93 -28.64 -1.65
CA VAL A 166 2.90 -27.72 -2.25
C VAL A 166 4.28 -28.36 -2.25
N THR A 167 4.94 -28.31 -3.40
CA THR A 167 6.33 -28.72 -3.58
C THR A 167 7.19 -27.46 -3.70
N HIS A 168 8.30 -27.42 -2.95
CA HIS A 168 9.25 -26.32 -2.98
C HIS A 168 10.54 -26.78 -3.66
N VAL A 169 10.91 -26.13 -4.77
CA VAL A 169 12.14 -26.39 -5.51
C VAL A 169 13.08 -25.22 -5.29
N MET A 170 14.29 -25.48 -4.79
CA MET A 170 15.31 -24.46 -4.62
C MET A 170 15.82 -24.00 -5.98
N ILE A 171 16.02 -22.68 -6.11
CA ILE A 171 16.74 -22.06 -7.22
C ILE A 171 18.00 -21.45 -6.62
N HIS A 172 19.15 -21.93 -7.06
CA HIS A 172 20.44 -21.42 -6.62
C HIS A 172 20.88 -20.29 -7.54
N PHE A 173 21.38 -19.22 -6.94
CA PHE A 173 22.10 -18.18 -7.67
C PHE A 173 23.59 -18.46 -7.55
N GLN A 174 24.22 -18.79 -8.67
CA GLN A 174 25.61 -19.23 -8.74
C GLN A 174 26.58 -18.04 -8.75
N PRO A 175 27.84 -18.22 -8.31
CA PRO A 175 28.85 -17.16 -8.27
C PRO A 175 29.17 -16.52 -9.63
N ASP A 176 28.91 -17.22 -10.73
CA ASP A 176 29.09 -16.76 -12.11
C ASP A 176 27.91 -15.90 -12.62
N GLY A 177 26.90 -15.70 -11.78
CA GLY A 177 25.74 -14.87 -12.09
C GLY A 177 24.54 -15.61 -12.68
N LYS A 178 24.58 -16.94 -12.72
CA LYS A 178 23.52 -17.77 -13.33
C LYS A 178 22.59 -18.42 -12.31
N TYR A 179 21.44 -18.91 -12.79
CA TYR A 179 20.43 -19.61 -12.00
C TYR A 179 20.38 -21.09 -12.36
N ASP A 180 20.22 -21.97 -11.37
CA ASP A 180 19.92 -23.39 -11.57
C ASP A 180 19.04 -23.94 -10.44
N VAL A 181 18.64 -25.22 -10.52
CA VAL A 181 17.82 -25.90 -9.51
C VAL A 181 18.58 -27.03 -8.78
N GLY A 182 19.91 -26.93 -8.70
CA GLY A 182 20.79 -27.91 -8.03
C GLY A 182 21.41 -28.95 -8.94
N GLY A 183 21.23 -28.82 -10.26
CA GLY A 183 21.82 -29.67 -11.29
C GLY A 183 21.18 -29.45 -12.66
N GLY A 184 21.87 -29.86 -13.73
CA GLY A 184 21.40 -29.71 -15.11
C GLY A 184 21.82 -28.39 -15.75
N GLU A 185 20.92 -27.80 -16.53
CA GLU A 185 21.15 -26.53 -17.24
C GLU A 185 21.20 -25.33 -16.29
N GLN A 186 22.03 -24.35 -16.65
CA GLN A 186 22.14 -23.06 -16.00
C GLN A 186 21.55 -21.97 -16.90
N PHE A 187 20.91 -20.98 -16.30
CA PHE A 187 20.16 -19.93 -17.00
C PHE A 187 20.69 -18.55 -16.65
N ASP A 188 20.74 -17.64 -17.63
CA ASP A 188 21.21 -16.28 -17.41
C ASP A 188 20.17 -15.43 -16.67
N THR A 189 18.87 -15.71 -16.86
CA THR A 189 17.79 -15.04 -16.13
C THR A 189 16.83 -16.02 -15.44
N LEU A 190 16.17 -15.53 -14.40
CA LEU A 190 15.13 -16.29 -13.71
C LEU A 190 13.92 -16.57 -14.62
N THR A 191 13.62 -15.66 -15.56
CA THR A 191 12.56 -15.84 -16.55
C THR A 191 12.89 -17.00 -17.49
N ASP A 192 14.13 -17.09 -17.97
CA ASP A 192 14.55 -18.20 -18.83
C ASP A 192 14.45 -19.55 -18.12
N LEU A 193 14.86 -19.59 -16.85
CA LEU A 193 14.72 -20.78 -16.00
C LEU A 193 13.24 -21.21 -15.90
N VAL A 194 12.35 -20.27 -15.60
CA VAL A 194 10.91 -20.57 -15.45
C VAL A 194 10.30 -21.02 -16.78
N GLU A 195 10.60 -20.35 -17.89
CA GLU A 195 10.08 -20.73 -19.22
C GLU A 195 10.60 -22.09 -19.68
N HIS A 196 11.86 -22.43 -19.37
CA HIS A 196 12.39 -23.77 -19.61
C HIS A 196 11.57 -24.83 -18.85
N TYR A 197 11.39 -24.67 -17.53
CA TYR A 197 10.69 -25.67 -16.70
C TYR A 197 9.17 -25.67 -16.86
N LYS A 198 8.59 -24.66 -17.52
CA LYS A 198 7.20 -24.71 -18.02
C LYS A 198 7.07 -25.68 -19.19
N LYS A 199 8.08 -25.78 -20.06
CA LYS A 199 8.11 -26.70 -21.22
C LYS A 199 8.63 -28.08 -20.85
N ASN A 200 9.57 -28.15 -19.91
CA ASN A 200 10.25 -29.36 -19.46
C ASN A 200 9.99 -29.59 -17.95
N PRO A 201 8.88 -30.26 -17.56
CA PRO A 201 8.53 -30.43 -16.16
C PRO A 201 9.60 -31.17 -15.35
N MET A 202 9.85 -30.71 -14.12
CA MET A 202 10.79 -31.38 -13.20
C MET A 202 10.18 -32.65 -12.61
N VAL A 203 11.01 -33.62 -12.25
CA VAL A 203 10.56 -34.87 -11.60
C VAL A 203 11.27 -35.01 -10.25
N GLU A 204 10.49 -35.09 -9.18
CA GLU A 204 11.01 -35.34 -7.83
C GLU A 204 11.49 -36.81 -7.71
N LYS A 205 12.43 -37.09 -6.80
CA LYS A 205 12.85 -38.48 -6.47
C LYS A 205 11.69 -39.41 -6.10
N SER A 206 10.58 -38.85 -5.62
CA SER A 206 9.34 -39.57 -5.31
C SER A 206 8.56 -40.02 -6.55
N GLY A 207 8.96 -39.59 -7.76
CA GLY A 207 8.21 -39.78 -9.01
C GLY A 207 7.16 -38.70 -9.28
N THR A 208 6.96 -37.73 -8.37
CA THR A 208 6.00 -36.64 -8.60
C THR A 208 6.52 -35.68 -9.67
N VAL A 209 5.72 -35.44 -10.72
CA VAL A 209 6.05 -34.48 -11.78
C VAL A 209 5.56 -33.08 -11.41
N VAL A 210 6.49 -32.14 -11.30
CA VAL A 210 6.27 -30.73 -10.97
C VAL A 210 6.03 -29.94 -12.25
N HIS A 211 4.76 -29.68 -12.56
CA HIS A 211 4.37 -28.90 -13.72
C HIS A 211 4.17 -27.43 -13.37
N LEU A 212 4.88 -26.53 -14.06
CA LEU A 212 4.63 -25.09 -13.98
C LEU A 212 3.57 -24.74 -15.04
N LYS A 213 2.28 -24.77 -14.67
CA LYS A 213 1.18 -24.55 -15.63
C LYS A 213 0.70 -23.11 -15.64
N GLN A 214 0.32 -22.59 -14.48
CA GLN A 214 -0.19 -21.22 -14.36
C GLN A 214 0.45 -20.47 -13.19
N PRO A 215 0.79 -19.18 -13.37
CA PRO A 215 1.34 -18.39 -12.28
C PRO A 215 0.25 -17.97 -11.29
N LEU A 216 0.56 -17.98 -10.00
CA LEU A 216 -0.16 -17.20 -9.00
C LEU A 216 0.37 -15.78 -9.04
N LYS A 217 -0.46 -14.82 -9.47
CA LYS A 217 -0.05 -13.43 -9.73
C LYS A 217 0.08 -12.63 -8.43
N ALA A 218 1.18 -11.91 -8.27
CA ALA A 218 1.49 -11.04 -7.13
C ALA A 218 1.11 -9.58 -7.41
N THR A 219 0.33 -8.98 -6.51
CA THR A 219 0.02 -7.53 -6.53
C THR A 219 0.97 -6.73 -5.63
N ARG A 220 1.75 -7.39 -4.76
CA ARG A 220 2.79 -6.76 -3.94
C ARG A 220 4.03 -6.49 -4.78
N ILE A 221 4.51 -5.25 -4.74
CA ILE A 221 5.67 -4.78 -5.52
C ILE A 221 6.61 -3.94 -4.66
N ASN A 222 7.86 -3.80 -5.11
CA ASN A 222 8.75 -2.77 -4.60
C ASN A 222 8.33 -1.39 -5.19
N ALA A 223 8.28 -0.35 -4.36
CA ALA A 223 7.97 1.01 -4.83
C ALA A 223 8.97 1.48 -5.91
N ALA A 224 10.22 1.01 -5.84
CA ALA A 224 11.25 1.27 -6.84
C ALA A 224 10.94 0.70 -8.23
N SER A 225 10.15 -0.38 -8.31
CA SER A 225 9.83 -1.09 -9.55
C SER A 225 8.43 -0.77 -10.08
N ILE A 226 7.77 0.27 -9.54
CA ILE A 226 6.42 0.65 -9.95
C ILE A 226 6.32 0.94 -11.46
N GLU A 227 7.34 1.56 -12.04
CA GLU A 227 7.36 1.87 -13.48
C GLU A 227 7.33 0.60 -14.33
N SER A 228 8.18 -0.38 -14.01
CA SER A 228 8.20 -1.69 -14.67
C SER A 228 6.87 -2.43 -14.51
N ARG A 229 6.24 -2.36 -13.32
CA ARG A 229 4.91 -2.94 -13.09
C ARG A 229 3.82 -2.24 -13.91
N VAL A 230 3.86 -0.91 -14.04
CA VAL A 230 2.92 -0.17 -14.88
C VAL A 230 3.07 -0.58 -16.34
N GLN A 231 4.30 -0.74 -16.84
CA GLN A 231 4.56 -1.24 -18.20
C GLN A 231 3.99 -2.66 -18.39
N GLU A 232 4.24 -3.57 -17.44
CA GLU A 232 3.71 -4.93 -17.45
C GLU A 232 2.17 -4.95 -17.49
N LEU A 233 1.50 -4.16 -16.64
CA LEU A 233 0.04 -4.12 -16.56
C LEU A 233 -0.61 -3.43 -17.76
N SER A 234 0.15 -2.59 -18.46
CA SER A 234 -0.27 -1.92 -19.71
C SER A 234 -0.10 -2.82 -20.93
N GLY A 235 0.76 -3.85 -20.86
CA GLY A 235 0.97 -4.80 -21.94
C GLY A 235 -0.30 -5.56 -22.33
N ALA A 236 -0.58 -5.66 -23.64
CA ALA A 236 -1.60 -6.57 -24.15
C ALA A 236 -1.04 -8.00 -24.07
N THR A 237 -1.78 -8.97 -23.53
CA THR A 237 -1.41 -10.37 -23.79
C THR A 237 -1.64 -10.64 -25.27
N GLU A 238 -0.73 -11.37 -25.92
CA GLU A 238 -0.69 -11.60 -27.38
C GLU A 238 -1.97 -12.24 -27.98
N ALA A 239 -3.00 -12.51 -27.18
CA ALA A 239 -4.26 -13.14 -27.59
C ALA A 239 -5.49 -12.21 -27.65
N SER A 240 -5.38 -10.89 -27.41
CA SER A 240 -6.54 -9.99 -27.52
C SER A 240 -6.16 -8.51 -27.67
N GLU A 241 -6.74 -7.81 -28.64
CA GLU A 241 -6.62 -6.36 -28.94
C GLU A 241 -7.06 -5.39 -27.81
N LYS A 242 -7.12 -5.84 -26.55
CA LYS A 242 -7.45 -4.99 -25.40
C LYS A 242 -6.18 -4.71 -24.60
N ALA A 243 -5.54 -3.59 -24.91
CA ALA A 243 -4.41 -2.97 -24.20
C ALA A 243 -4.71 -2.55 -22.73
N LYS A 244 -5.56 -3.28 -22.01
CA LYS A 244 -6.00 -3.01 -20.63
C LYS A 244 -6.05 -4.26 -19.75
N GLN A 245 -5.58 -5.40 -20.24
CA GLN A 245 -5.84 -6.67 -19.59
C GLN A 245 -5.20 -6.77 -18.20
N GLY A 246 -3.97 -6.31 -17.99
CA GLY A 246 -3.30 -6.40 -16.68
C GLY A 246 -4.02 -5.61 -15.58
N PHE A 247 -4.19 -4.29 -15.78
CA PHE A 247 -4.92 -3.44 -14.84
C PHE A 247 -6.38 -3.87 -14.65
N TRP A 248 -7.07 -4.25 -15.73
CA TRP A 248 -8.45 -4.70 -15.64
C TRP A 248 -8.57 -6.02 -14.88
N GLU A 249 -7.67 -6.99 -15.11
CA GLU A 249 -7.62 -8.24 -14.36
C GLU A 249 -7.45 -7.98 -12.86
N GLU A 250 -6.49 -7.14 -12.46
CA GLU A 250 -6.26 -6.85 -11.03
C GLU A 250 -7.44 -6.09 -10.42
N PHE A 251 -8.05 -5.17 -11.15
CA PHE A 251 -9.25 -4.46 -10.72
C PHE A 251 -10.44 -5.41 -10.54
N GLU A 252 -10.71 -6.31 -11.49
CA GLU A 252 -11.79 -7.30 -11.38
C GLU A 252 -11.53 -8.30 -10.24
N MET A 253 -10.28 -8.71 -10.03
CA MET A 253 -9.91 -9.55 -8.87
C MET A 253 -10.26 -8.87 -7.55
N LEU A 254 -10.02 -7.56 -7.43
CA LEU A 254 -10.43 -6.78 -6.27
C LEU A 254 -11.96 -6.72 -6.14
N GLN A 255 -12.66 -6.47 -7.24
CA GLN A 255 -14.13 -6.42 -7.26
C GLN A 255 -14.79 -7.72 -6.81
N GLN A 256 -14.19 -8.88 -7.14
CA GLN A 256 -14.68 -10.18 -6.69
C GLN A 256 -14.59 -10.38 -5.16
N GLN A 257 -13.70 -9.63 -4.49
CA GLN A 257 -13.60 -9.65 -3.03
C GLN A 257 -14.69 -8.82 -2.33
N GLU A 258 -15.43 -7.97 -3.05
CA GLU A 258 -16.50 -7.13 -2.48
C GLU A 258 -17.54 -7.98 -1.71
N CYS A 259 -17.83 -9.20 -2.19
CA CYS A 259 -18.73 -10.14 -1.52
C CYS A 259 -18.25 -10.60 -0.13
N ARG A 260 -16.94 -10.48 0.17
CA ARG A 260 -16.36 -10.81 1.48
C ARG A 260 -16.46 -9.65 2.47
N LEU A 261 -16.77 -8.44 2.00
CA LEU A 261 -16.78 -7.20 2.78
C LEU A 261 -18.21 -6.66 2.97
N LEU A 262 -19.19 -7.55 3.14
CA LEU A 262 -20.59 -7.21 3.36
C LEU A 262 -20.85 -6.80 4.81
N TYR A 263 -20.26 -5.68 5.23
CA TYR A 263 -20.46 -5.15 6.58
C TYR A 263 -21.85 -4.50 6.75
N PRO A 264 -22.40 -4.51 7.97
CA PRO A 264 -23.67 -3.85 8.28
C PRO A 264 -23.63 -2.34 7.98
N ARG A 265 -24.77 -1.81 7.50
CA ARG A 265 -25.02 -0.39 7.18
C ARG A 265 -26.40 0.05 7.67
N LYS A 266 -26.86 -0.55 8.77
CA LYS A 266 -28.23 -0.44 9.29
C LYS A 266 -28.55 0.99 9.72
N GLU A 267 -27.59 1.71 10.30
CA GLU A 267 -27.79 3.08 10.79
C GLU A 267 -28.13 4.05 9.67
N GLY A 268 -27.49 3.91 8.51
CA GLY A 268 -27.80 4.70 7.31
C GLY A 268 -29.14 4.33 6.66
N GLN A 269 -29.70 3.15 6.95
CA GLN A 269 -30.98 2.68 6.41
C GLN A 269 -32.20 3.15 7.22
N ARG A 270 -32.00 3.66 8.44
CA ARG A 270 -33.07 4.18 9.30
C ARG A 270 -33.86 5.29 8.61
N LEU A 271 -35.16 5.38 8.89
CA LEU A 271 -36.08 6.27 8.17
C LEU A 271 -35.68 7.74 8.31
N GLU A 272 -35.30 8.14 9.53
CA GLU A 272 -34.81 9.45 9.92
C GLU A 272 -33.45 9.83 9.28
N ASN A 273 -32.64 8.85 8.88
CA ASN A 273 -31.31 9.06 8.30
C ASN A 273 -31.29 9.01 6.77
N LYS A 274 -32.31 8.43 6.13
CA LYS A 274 -32.47 8.43 4.66
C LYS A 274 -32.26 9.81 4.01
N PRO A 275 -32.86 10.92 4.48
CA PRO A 275 -32.67 12.24 3.88
C PRO A 275 -31.28 12.84 4.12
N LYS A 276 -30.49 12.27 5.05
CA LYS A 276 -29.11 12.69 5.33
C LYS A 276 -28.10 12.03 4.38
N ASN A 277 -28.55 11.10 3.52
CA ASN A 277 -27.72 10.41 2.54
C ASN A 277 -27.89 11.01 1.15
N ARG A 278 -26.80 11.43 0.52
CA ARG A 278 -26.81 11.93 -0.86
C ARG A 278 -27.26 10.85 -1.85
N TYR A 279 -26.91 9.59 -1.58
CA TYR A 279 -27.37 8.43 -2.34
C TYR A 279 -27.97 7.39 -1.42
N LYS A 280 -29.18 6.92 -1.77
CA LYS A 280 -29.93 5.91 -1.01
C LYS A 280 -29.14 4.63 -0.70
N ASN A 281 -28.23 4.23 -1.60
CA ASN A 281 -27.54 2.95 -1.55
C ASN A 281 -26.06 3.06 -1.16
N ILE A 282 -25.56 4.28 -0.90
CA ILE A 282 -24.18 4.51 -0.48
C ILE A 282 -24.23 5.02 0.96
N LEU A 283 -24.00 4.08 1.88
CA LEU A 283 -24.22 4.25 3.30
C LEU A 283 -22.93 3.87 4.05
N PRO A 284 -22.64 4.53 5.18
CA PRO A 284 -21.45 4.23 5.95
C PRO A 284 -21.57 2.85 6.60
N PHE A 285 -20.45 2.14 6.75
CA PHE A 285 -20.41 0.92 7.56
C PHE A 285 -20.64 1.25 9.04
N ASP A 286 -21.49 0.49 9.70
CA ASP A 286 -21.87 0.75 11.11
C ASP A 286 -20.66 0.65 12.05
N THR A 287 -19.70 -0.22 11.73
CA THR A 287 -18.51 -0.51 12.57
C THR A 287 -17.48 0.60 12.57
N THR A 288 -17.43 1.44 11.53
CA THR A 288 -16.42 2.51 11.40
C THR A 288 -17.05 3.87 11.17
N ARG A 289 -18.37 4.01 11.27
CA ARG A 289 -19.04 5.29 11.04
C ARG A 289 -18.62 6.31 12.09
N VAL A 290 -18.62 7.57 11.71
CA VAL A 290 -18.52 8.66 12.68
C VAL A 290 -19.86 8.80 13.41
N THR A 291 -19.81 8.87 14.74
CA THR A 291 -20.98 9.13 15.59
C THR A 291 -20.84 10.54 16.14
N LEU A 292 -21.84 11.40 15.93
CA LEU A 292 -21.83 12.75 16.50
C LEU A 292 -22.22 12.69 17.97
N HIS A 293 -21.44 13.36 18.81
CA HIS A 293 -21.66 13.55 20.24
C HIS A 293 -22.22 14.95 20.52
N ASP A 294 -22.70 15.18 21.75
CA ASP A 294 -23.29 16.46 22.16
C ASP A 294 -24.44 16.92 21.23
N VAL A 295 -25.25 15.94 20.84
CA VAL A 295 -26.46 16.11 20.04
C VAL A 295 -27.69 15.96 20.94
N ASP A 296 -28.84 16.45 20.46
CA ASP A 296 -30.11 16.22 21.15
C ASP A 296 -30.59 14.78 20.94
N ASP A 297 -30.42 13.93 21.95
CA ASP A 297 -30.82 12.52 21.93
C ASP A 297 -32.34 12.33 21.78
N SER A 298 -33.15 13.37 22.02
CA SER A 298 -34.59 13.31 21.76
C SER A 298 -34.93 13.36 20.27
N VAL A 299 -33.99 13.81 19.43
CA VAL A 299 -34.14 13.90 17.97
C VAL A 299 -33.62 12.61 17.31
N PRO A 300 -34.48 11.78 16.70
CA PRO A 300 -34.04 10.54 16.07
C PRO A 300 -32.96 10.76 15.00
N GLY A 301 -31.86 10.02 15.14
CA GLY A 301 -30.73 10.07 14.23
C GLY A 301 -29.88 11.33 14.33
N ALA A 302 -30.02 12.16 15.36
CA ALA A 302 -29.20 13.37 15.53
C ALA A 302 -27.69 13.06 15.54
N ASN A 303 -27.31 11.87 16.02
CA ASN A 303 -25.93 11.37 16.05
C ASN A 303 -25.39 10.86 14.70
N TYR A 304 -26.17 10.95 13.61
CA TYR A 304 -25.82 10.37 12.32
C TYR A 304 -25.21 11.38 11.34
N ILE A 305 -24.09 10.97 10.75
CA ILE A 305 -23.51 11.56 9.55
C ILE A 305 -23.03 10.44 8.61
N ASN A 306 -23.16 10.63 7.30
CA ASN A 306 -22.65 9.67 6.32
C ASN A 306 -21.13 9.84 6.15
N ALA A 307 -20.37 9.30 7.11
CA ALA A 307 -18.92 9.37 7.17
C ALA A 307 -18.34 8.12 7.87
N ASN A 308 -17.14 7.71 7.48
CA ASN A 308 -16.39 6.62 8.11
C ASN A 308 -14.96 7.03 8.44
N TYR A 309 -14.43 6.54 9.56
CA TYR A 309 -13.00 6.58 9.84
C TYR A 309 -12.26 5.61 8.92
N ILE A 310 -11.16 6.08 8.32
CA ILE A 310 -10.23 5.29 7.51
C ILE A 310 -8.87 5.38 8.20
N ARG A 311 -8.40 4.26 8.73
CA ARG A 311 -7.14 4.14 9.47
C ARG A 311 -6.39 2.91 8.97
N SER A 312 -5.06 2.95 9.00
CA SER A 312 -4.27 1.75 8.79
C SER A 312 -4.36 0.88 10.05
N ASP A 313 -4.50 -0.43 9.88
CA ASP A 313 -4.47 -1.36 11.00
C ASP A 313 -3.05 -1.35 11.64
N PRO A 314 -2.93 -1.04 12.94
CA PRO A 314 -1.65 -1.10 13.64
C PRO A 314 -1.02 -2.50 13.63
N GLU A 315 -1.84 -3.57 13.61
CA GLU A 315 -1.37 -4.96 13.65
C GLU A 315 -0.74 -5.40 12.32
N GLU A 316 -1.21 -4.85 11.20
CA GLU A 316 -0.68 -5.17 9.87
C GLU A 316 0.72 -4.59 9.60
N LYS A 317 1.17 -3.58 10.38
CA LYS A 317 2.48 -2.93 10.19
C LYS A 317 3.21 -2.64 11.51
N PRO A 318 3.73 -3.67 12.21
CA PRO A 318 4.51 -3.48 13.42
C PRO A 318 5.76 -2.63 13.15
N GLY A 319 5.88 -1.48 13.81
CA GLY A 319 7.05 -0.59 13.75
C GLY A 319 6.93 0.62 12.81
N HIS A 320 5.83 0.75 12.06
CA HIS A 320 5.44 2.04 11.49
C HIS A 320 4.53 2.75 12.52
N GLY A 321 4.84 3.98 12.91
CA GLY A 321 4.02 4.74 13.87
C GLY A 321 2.55 4.87 13.43
N LEU A 322 1.69 5.42 14.30
CA LEU A 322 0.28 5.68 13.98
C LEU A 322 0.20 6.40 12.62
N GLY A 323 -0.20 5.67 11.58
CA GLY A 323 -0.32 6.22 10.22
C GLY A 323 -1.32 7.37 10.19
N LYS A 324 -1.32 8.14 9.10
CA LYS A 324 -2.34 9.18 8.90
C LYS A 324 -3.74 8.59 9.03
N ALA A 325 -4.58 9.23 9.83
CA ALA A 325 -6.00 8.91 9.95
C ALA A 325 -6.83 9.85 9.07
N TYR A 326 -7.88 9.32 8.47
CA TYR A 326 -8.79 10.07 7.62
C TYR A 326 -10.24 9.84 8.06
N ILE A 327 -11.10 10.77 7.68
CA ILE A 327 -12.55 10.59 7.65
C ILE A 327 -12.98 10.72 6.20
N ALA A 328 -13.52 9.64 5.63
CA ALA A 328 -14.14 9.67 4.32
C ALA A 328 -15.63 10.01 4.49
N THR A 329 -16.10 11.07 3.84
CA THR A 329 -17.51 11.51 3.93
C THR A 329 -18.06 11.92 2.57
N GLN A 330 -19.39 12.03 2.47
CA GLN A 330 -20.07 12.53 1.28
C GLN A 330 -19.97 14.06 1.18
N GLY A 331 -20.11 14.61 -0.03
CA GLY A 331 -20.33 16.05 -0.20
C GLY A 331 -21.61 16.52 0.49
N CYS A 332 -21.51 17.60 1.28
CA CYS A 332 -22.59 18.12 2.13
C CYS A 332 -23.90 18.34 1.38
N LEU A 333 -25.01 17.89 1.96
CA LEU A 333 -26.35 18.35 1.62
C LEU A 333 -26.63 19.62 2.42
N GLN A 334 -27.59 20.44 1.97
CA GLN A 334 -28.02 21.62 2.73
C GLN A 334 -28.43 21.27 4.17
N THR A 335 -29.10 20.13 4.36
CA THR A 335 -29.57 19.62 5.66
C THR A 335 -28.48 18.99 6.52
N THR A 336 -27.28 18.75 5.99
CA THR A 336 -26.20 18.07 6.72
C THR A 336 -25.01 18.97 7.04
N VAL A 337 -25.08 20.28 6.71
CA VAL A 337 -23.97 21.20 6.94
C VAL A 337 -23.64 21.37 8.42
N ALA A 338 -24.66 21.51 9.27
CA ALA A 338 -24.45 21.61 10.72
C ALA A 338 -23.78 20.35 11.30
N ALA A 339 -24.25 19.16 10.89
CA ALA A 339 -23.66 17.88 11.26
C ALA A 339 -22.20 17.74 10.80
N PHE A 340 -21.88 18.23 9.59
CA PHE A 340 -20.51 18.24 9.07
C PHE A 340 -19.57 19.09 9.93
N TRP A 341 -19.99 20.30 10.32
CA TRP A 341 -19.16 21.15 11.17
C TRP A 341 -19.05 20.65 12.62
N ALA A 342 -20.11 20.04 13.16
CA ALA A 342 -20.05 19.32 14.43
C ALA A 342 -18.99 18.21 14.39
N MET A 343 -18.96 17.41 13.32
CA MET A 343 -17.93 16.39 13.10
C MET A 343 -16.52 16.99 13.05
N VAL A 344 -16.30 18.06 12.28
CA VAL A 344 -14.99 18.71 12.13
C VAL A 344 -14.45 19.20 13.48
N LEU A 345 -15.32 19.79 14.32
CA LEU A 345 -14.97 20.22 15.66
C LEU A 345 -14.69 19.04 16.60
N GLN A 346 -15.62 18.07 16.66
CA GLN A 346 -15.52 16.90 17.52
C GLN A 346 -14.20 16.14 17.29
N GLU A 347 -13.84 15.96 16.02
CA GLU A 347 -12.69 15.17 15.62
C GLU A 347 -11.38 15.97 15.62
N ASN A 348 -11.40 17.22 16.12
CA ASN A 348 -10.25 18.13 16.08
C ASN A 348 -9.58 18.19 14.69
N THR A 349 -10.39 18.14 13.63
CA THR A 349 -9.92 18.18 12.25
C THR A 349 -9.31 19.54 11.94
N ARG A 350 -8.11 19.56 11.36
CA ARG A 350 -7.41 20.79 10.95
C ARG A 350 -7.29 20.97 9.44
N VAL A 351 -7.51 19.89 8.69
CA VAL A 351 -7.41 19.87 7.23
C VAL A 351 -8.63 19.19 6.64
N ILE A 352 -9.32 19.89 5.74
CA ILE A 352 -10.43 19.38 4.94
C ILE A 352 -9.98 19.33 3.48
N VAL A 353 -10.19 18.20 2.82
CA VAL A 353 -9.90 17.97 1.39
C VAL A 353 -11.22 17.74 0.66
N MET A 354 -11.57 18.65 -0.24
CA MET A 354 -12.74 18.60 -1.12
C MET A 354 -12.28 18.33 -2.56
N ALA A 355 -12.58 17.14 -3.09
CA ALA A 355 -12.16 16.72 -4.44
C ALA A 355 -13.29 16.83 -5.49
N THR A 356 -14.08 17.91 -5.46
CA THR A 356 -15.18 18.17 -6.42
C THR A 356 -15.52 19.66 -6.47
N ARG A 357 -16.16 20.10 -7.55
CA ARG A 357 -16.82 21.41 -7.62
C ARG A 357 -18.18 21.38 -6.92
N GLU A 358 -18.75 22.53 -6.58
CA GLU A 358 -20.11 22.61 -6.03
C GLU A 358 -21.15 22.09 -7.03
N VAL A 359 -21.00 22.48 -8.29
CA VAL A 359 -21.85 22.10 -9.41
C VAL A 359 -20.98 21.57 -10.55
N GLU A 360 -21.35 20.41 -11.09
CA GLU A 360 -20.75 19.86 -12.31
C GLU A 360 -21.88 19.51 -13.29
N ARG A 361 -21.83 20.07 -14.51
CA ARG A 361 -22.86 19.90 -15.54
C ARG A 361 -24.29 20.20 -15.06
N GLY A 362 -24.45 21.28 -14.29
CA GLY A 362 -25.75 21.70 -13.76
C GLY A 362 -26.31 20.80 -12.64
N ARG A 363 -25.52 19.85 -12.13
CA ARG A 363 -25.92 18.99 -11.00
C ARG A 363 -25.14 19.34 -9.75
N ASN A 364 -25.85 19.61 -8.65
CA ASN A 364 -25.28 19.89 -7.34
C ASN A 364 -24.52 18.66 -6.81
N LYS A 365 -23.21 18.79 -6.63
CA LYS A 365 -22.31 17.75 -6.11
C LYS A 365 -22.05 17.94 -4.62
N CYS A 366 -21.91 19.19 -4.19
CA CYS A 366 -21.69 19.56 -2.80
C CYS A 366 -22.36 20.92 -2.56
N PHE A 367 -23.14 21.03 -1.48
CA PHE A 367 -23.66 22.32 -1.03
C PHE A 367 -22.51 23.11 -0.39
N ARG A 368 -22.40 24.41 -0.69
CA ARG A 368 -21.39 25.29 -0.10
C ARG A 368 -21.61 25.36 1.41
N TYR A 369 -20.62 24.92 2.19
CA TYR A 369 -20.69 24.85 3.65
C TYR A 369 -19.72 25.82 4.34
N TRP A 370 -19.17 26.78 3.60
CA TRP A 370 -18.28 27.82 4.11
C TRP A 370 -18.80 29.20 3.67
N PRO A 371 -18.55 30.27 4.44
CA PRO A 371 -18.92 31.62 4.06
C PRO A 371 -18.00 32.18 2.97
N GLU A 372 -18.42 33.28 2.34
CA GLU A 372 -17.59 34.04 1.41
C GLU A 372 -16.37 34.64 2.11
N LEU A 373 -15.35 35.02 1.35
CA LEU A 373 -14.13 35.63 1.88
C LEU A 373 -14.46 36.82 2.78
N HIS A 374 -13.89 36.84 4.00
CA HIS A 374 -14.16 37.79 5.08
C HIS A 374 -15.59 37.77 5.65
N GLY A 375 -16.43 36.85 5.19
CA GLY A 375 -17.75 36.59 5.75
C GLY A 375 -17.69 35.62 6.93
N SER A 376 -18.77 35.63 7.70
CA SER A 376 -19.04 34.68 8.77
C SER A 376 -20.40 34.02 8.60
N GLN A 377 -20.52 32.78 9.04
CA GLN A 377 -21.80 32.06 9.04
C GLN A 377 -21.87 31.06 10.18
N GLU A 378 -23.05 30.93 10.75
CA GLU A 378 -23.37 29.95 11.80
C GLU A 378 -24.05 28.73 11.18
N TYR A 379 -23.59 27.54 11.56
CA TYR A 379 -24.16 26.26 11.15
C TYR A 379 -24.42 25.39 12.38
N GLY A 380 -25.67 25.35 12.85
CA GLY A 380 -25.98 24.73 14.13
C GLY A 380 -25.38 25.57 15.26
N ARG A 381 -24.54 24.99 16.11
CA ARG A 381 -23.84 25.72 17.20
C ARG A 381 -22.45 26.23 16.80
N VAL A 382 -22.06 26.02 15.54
CA VAL A 382 -20.68 26.19 15.08
C VAL A 382 -20.55 27.45 14.23
N HIS A 383 -19.65 28.34 14.62
CA HIS A 383 -19.37 29.59 13.93
C HIS A 383 -18.14 29.45 13.04
N ILE A 384 -18.28 29.87 11.79
CA ILE A 384 -17.24 29.81 10.76
C ILE A 384 -16.97 31.22 10.26
N CYS A 385 -15.70 31.62 10.24
CA CYS A 385 -15.22 32.81 9.53
C CYS A 385 -14.24 32.39 8.44
N ASN A 386 -14.38 32.94 7.23
CA ASN A 386 -13.41 32.74 6.16
C ASN A 386 -12.39 33.89 6.19
N LEU A 387 -11.20 33.61 6.71
CA LEU A 387 -10.18 34.63 6.92
C LEU A 387 -9.42 34.97 5.64
N ALA A 388 -9.12 33.96 4.84
CA ALA A 388 -8.31 34.11 3.63
C ALA A 388 -8.63 33.01 2.60
N GLU A 389 -8.48 33.37 1.33
CA GLU A 389 -8.51 32.42 0.21
C GLU A 389 -7.25 32.58 -0.65
N TYR A 390 -6.62 31.46 -0.98
CA TYR A 390 -5.44 31.39 -1.84
C TYR A 390 -5.77 30.55 -3.08
N GLN A 391 -5.64 31.14 -4.26
CA GLN A 391 -5.84 30.44 -5.52
C GLN A 391 -4.51 29.84 -5.99
N ALA A 392 -4.55 28.56 -6.37
CA ALA A 392 -3.43 27.85 -6.95
C ALA A 392 -3.86 27.19 -8.27
N GLN A 393 -2.91 26.61 -8.99
CA GLN A 393 -3.21 25.91 -10.24
C GLN A 393 -4.02 24.64 -9.95
N GLY A 394 -5.33 24.71 -10.18
CA GLY A 394 -6.25 23.58 -10.08
C GLY A 394 -6.87 23.31 -8.72
N TYR A 395 -6.56 24.14 -7.72
CA TYR A 395 -7.20 24.10 -6.41
C TYR A 395 -7.22 25.47 -5.73
N CYS A 396 -8.08 25.59 -4.72
CA CYS A 396 -8.18 26.75 -3.83
C CYS A 396 -7.95 26.30 -2.39
N VAL A 397 -7.26 27.12 -1.61
CA VAL A 397 -7.08 26.92 -0.16
C VAL A 397 -7.81 28.02 0.58
N ARG A 398 -8.62 27.67 1.59
CA ARG A 398 -9.25 28.64 2.49
C ARG A 398 -8.76 28.44 3.91
N GLU A 399 -8.51 29.54 4.60
CA GLU A 399 -8.23 29.54 6.04
C GLU A 399 -9.50 29.89 6.78
N LEU A 400 -10.09 28.88 7.40
CA LEU A 400 -11.36 29.00 8.11
C LEU A 400 -11.09 29.02 9.61
N GLN A 401 -11.60 30.03 10.29
CA GLN A 401 -11.64 30.05 11.75
C GLN A 401 -12.97 29.44 12.20
N VAL A 402 -12.89 28.45 13.09
CA VAL A 402 -14.02 27.63 13.51
C VAL A 402 -14.08 27.60 15.03
N TRP A 403 -15.24 27.85 15.62
CA TRP A 403 -15.41 27.76 17.07
C TRP A 403 -16.87 27.51 17.47
N ARG A 404 -17.04 27.21 18.76
CA ARG A 404 -18.34 27.08 19.42
C ARG A 404 -18.42 28.15 20.51
N PRO A 405 -19.32 29.15 20.40
CA PRO A 405 -19.42 30.21 21.40
C PRO A 405 -19.83 29.71 22.79
N ASP A 406 -20.47 28.55 22.86
CA ASP A 406 -20.88 27.89 24.10
C ASP A 406 -19.76 27.09 24.77
N GLN A 407 -18.57 27.06 24.18
CA GLN A 407 -17.39 26.39 24.72
C GLN A 407 -16.27 27.42 24.98
N GLU A 408 -15.51 27.23 26.05
CA GLU A 408 -14.33 28.06 26.37
C GLU A 408 -13.12 27.78 25.46
N GLU A 409 -13.23 26.81 24.55
CA GLU A 409 -12.15 26.49 23.61
C GLU A 409 -11.87 27.66 22.66
N PRO A 410 -10.59 28.01 22.44
CA PRO A 410 -10.25 29.09 21.52
C PRO A 410 -10.63 28.72 20.08
N PRO A 411 -10.91 29.72 19.23
CA PRO A 411 -11.15 29.47 17.82
C PRO A 411 -9.98 28.76 17.15
N ARG A 412 -10.29 27.71 16.38
CA ARG A 412 -9.29 26.89 15.69
C ARG A 412 -9.25 27.22 14.21
N THR A 413 -8.05 27.20 13.65
CA THR A 413 -7.86 27.33 12.20
C THR A 413 -7.99 25.98 11.53
N VAL A 414 -8.86 25.89 10.52
CA VAL A 414 -9.06 24.75 9.63
C VAL A 414 -8.70 25.16 8.22
N LYS A 415 -7.74 24.45 7.60
CA LYS A 415 -7.36 24.66 6.21
C LYS A 415 -8.26 23.82 5.30
N HIS A 416 -9.02 24.48 4.44
CA HIS A 416 -9.93 23.87 3.48
C HIS A 416 -9.30 23.87 2.09
N TYR A 417 -8.99 22.69 1.58
CA TYR A 417 -8.37 22.47 0.27
C TYR A 417 -9.43 21.96 -0.71
N GLN A 418 -9.77 22.76 -1.72
CA GLN A 418 -10.72 22.39 -2.76
C GLN A 418 -10.03 22.16 -4.10
N TYR A 419 -9.92 20.90 -4.52
CA TYR A 419 -9.39 20.51 -5.81
C TYR A 419 -10.49 20.50 -6.87
N PHE A 420 -10.32 21.29 -7.93
CA PHE A 420 -11.33 21.47 -8.99
C PHE A 420 -10.83 21.15 -10.40
N SER A 421 -9.57 20.72 -10.54
CA SER A 421 -9.01 20.21 -11.80
C SER A 421 -9.32 18.75 -12.10
N TRP A 422 -10.07 18.06 -11.23
CA TRP A 422 -10.52 16.70 -11.51
C TRP A 422 -11.56 16.72 -12.65
N PRO A 423 -11.42 15.89 -13.71
CA PRO A 423 -12.36 15.88 -14.81
C PRO A 423 -13.69 15.23 -14.45
N ASP A 424 -14.79 15.68 -15.05
CA ASP A 424 -16.13 15.13 -14.82
C ASP A 424 -16.23 13.61 -15.09
N HIS A 425 -15.42 13.09 -16.02
CA HIS A 425 -15.33 11.66 -16.34
C HIS A 425 -13.88 11.21 -16.31
N GLY A 426 -13.67 10.02 -15.76
CA GLY A 426 -12.35 9.39 -15.70
C GLY A 426 -11.48 10.00 -14.61
N VAL A 427 -10.20 10.16 -14.93
CA VAL A 427 -9.14 10.61 -14.05
C VAL A 427 -8.32 11.69 -14.77
N PRO A 428 -7.57 12.55 -14.06
CA PRO A 428 -6.65 13.50 -14.68
C PRO A 428 -5.69 12.82 -15.66
N ALA A 429 -5.37 13.49 -16.77
CA ALA A 429 -4.45 12.97 -17.78
C ALA A 429 -3.02 12.80 -17.25
N GLU A 430 -2.61 13.67 -16.34
CA GLU A 430 -1.31 13.63 -15.67
C GLU A 430 -1.49 13.65 -14.14
N PRO A 431 -0.65 12.92 -13.38
CA PRO A 431 -0.75 12.86 -11.93
C PRO A 431 -0.11 14.07 -11.23
N SER A 432 0.74 14.84 -11.92
CA SER A 432 1.56 15.92 -11.38
C SER A 432 0.76 16.93 -10.53
N GLY A 433 -0.37 17.40 -11.05
CA GLY A 433 -1.24 18.34 -10.35
C GLY A 433 -1.87 17.77 -9.08
N VAL A 434 -2.21 16.47 -9.07
CA VAL A 434 -2.75 15.80 -7.87
C VAL A 434 -1.64 15.55 -6.85
N LEU A 435 -0.45 15.16 -7.30
CA LEU A 435 0.71 14.92 -6.43
C LEU A 435 1.16 16.21 -5.72
N GLY A 436 1.27 17.32 -6.44
CA GLY A 436 1.59 18.62 -5.84
C GLY A 436 0.54 19.07 -4.83
N PHE A 437 -0.74 18.89 -5.15
CA PHE A 437 -1.83 19.16 -4.22
C PHE A 437 -1.75 18.31 -2.94
N LEU A 438 -1.46 17.01 -3.06
CA LEU A 438 -1.32 16.13 -1.90
C LEU A 438 -0.10 16.46 -1.05
N ASP A 439 1.00 16.92 -1.63
CA ASP A 439 2.18 17.36 -0.88
C ASP A 439 1.85 18.56 0.03
N GLU A 440 1.13 19.55 -0.50
CA GLU A 440 0.64 20.70 0.26
C GLU A 440 -0.28 20.30 1.42
N VAL A 441 -1.26 19.43 1.15
CA VAL A 441 -2.18 18.87 2.16
C VAL A 441 -1.39 18.14 3.26
N ASN A 442 -0.42 17.32 2.86
CA ASN A 442 0.41 16.54 3.78
C ASN A 442 1.29 17.43 4.66
N ARG A 443 1.84 18.51 4.10
CA ARG A 443 2.63 19.49 4.83
C ARG A 443 1.79 20.22 5.87
N ALA A 444 0.58 20.65 5.49
CA ALA A 444 -0.33 21.34 6.40
C ALA A 444 -0.81 20.47 7.57
N GLN A 445 -1.06 19.18 7.33
CA GLN A 445 -1.41 18.24 8.41
C GLN A 445 -0.21 18.02 9.34
N SER A 446 0.98 17.80 8.77
CA SER A 446 2.20 17.53 9.55
C SER A 446 2.67 18.74 10.36
N SER A 447 2.41 19.97 9.88
CA SER A 447 2.77 21.21 10.56
C SER A 447 1.86 21.58 11.74
N THR A 448 0.82 20.78 12.00
CA THR A 448 -0.18 21.08 13.05
C THR A 448 -0.17 19.98 14.13
N PRO A 449 0.63 20.14 15.20
CA PRO A 449 0.68 19.16 16.29
C PRO A 449 -0.71 18.92 16.91
N GLY A 450 -1.02 17.65 17.17
CA GLY A 450 -2.31 17.25 17.75
C GLY A 450 -3.50 17.35 16.79
N ALA A 451 -3.29 17.64 15.50
CA ALA A 451 -4.36 17.59 14.51
C ALA A 451 -5.01 16.21 14.45
N GLY A 452 -6.34 16.18 14.52
CA GLY A 452 -7.12 14.96 14.32
C GLY A 452 -7.12 14.48 12.86
N PRO A 453 -7.94 13.48 12.52
CA PRO A 453 -8.01 12.91 11.18
C PRO A 453 -8.34 13.94 10.11
N MET A 454 -7.73 13.79 8.93
CA MET A 454 -8.07 14.64 7.78
C MET A 454 -9.45 14.26 7.23
N VAL A 455 -10.34 15.24 7.06
CA VAL A 455 -11.64 15.01 6.43
C VAL A 455 -11.47 15.08 4.92
N VAL A 456 -11.79 13.99 4.21
CA VAL A 456 -11.73 13.90 2.76
C VAL A 456 -13.13 13.62 2.22
N HIS A 457 -13.61 14.45 1.31
CA HIS A 457 -14.91 14.26 0.68
C HIS A 457 -14.93 14.67 -0.77
N CYS A 458 -15.90 14.12 -1.47
CA CYS A 458 -16.16 14.38 -2.88
C CYS A 458 -17.64 14.06 -3.17
N ARG A 459 -17.95 13.70 -4.41
CA ARG A 459 -19.16 12.95 -4.74
C ARG A 459 -18.88 11.44 -4.65
N PRO A 460 -19.70 10.64 -3.97
CA PRO A 460 -19.62 9.19 -4.12
C PRO A 460 -19.70 8.80 -5.62
N PRO A 461 -18.89 7.83 -6.09
CA PRO A 461 -18.93 7.41 -7.48
C PRO A 461 -20.31 6.83 -7.79
N GLY A 462 -21.15 7.61 -8.46
CA GLY A 462 -22.35 7.08 -9.07
C GLY A 462 -21.91 6.16 -10.18
N ARG A 463 -22.21 4.85 -10.09
CA ARG A 463 -21.97 3.90 -11.18
C ARG A 463 -22.48 4.50 -12.48
N SER A 464 -21.59 4.80 -13.41
CA SER A 464 -21.96 5.00 -14.80
C SER A 464 -22.58 3.68 -15.28
N PRO A 465 -23.72 3.69 -15.97
CA PRO A 465 -24.27 2.47 -16.55
C PRO A 465 -23.29 2.01 -17.63
N GLN A 466 -22.41 1.07 -17.29
CA GLN A 466 -21.73 0.28 -18.31
C GLN A 466 -22.84 -0.33 -19.17
N ARG A 467 -22.85 0.01 -20.46
CA ARG A 467 -23.73 -0.59 -21.45
C ARG A 467 -23.58 -2.11 -21.30
N ARG A 468 -24.60 -2.78 -20.76
CA ARG A 468 -24.72 -4.23 -20.88
C ARG A 468 -24.75 -4.50 -22.38
N HIS A 469 -23.68 -5.03 -22.94
CA HIS A 469 -23.77 -5.69 -24.23
C HIS A 469 -24.73 -6.86 -24.03
N ARG A 470 -25.97 -6.68 -24.50
CA ARG A 470 -26.90 -7.77 -24.72
C ARG A 470 -26.24 -8.68 -25.75
N THR A 471 -25.72 -9.81 -25.31
CA THR A 471 -25.51 -10.95 -26.19
C THR A 471 -26.90 -11.42 -26.62
N HIS A 472 -27.28 -11.06 -27.86
CA HIS A 472 -28.40 -11.70 -28.52
C HIS A 472 -28.03 -13.18 -28.71
N ARG A 473 -28.65 -14.06 -27.91
CA ARG A 473 -28.79 -15.46 -28.31
C ARG A 473 -29.82 -15.49 -29.43
N HIS A 474 -29.36 -15.79 -30.64
CA HIS A 474 -30.23 -16.32 -31.68
C HIS A 474 -30.62 -17.73 -31.26
N ASP A 475 -31.86 -17.89 -30.81
CA ASP A 475 -32.52 -19.20 -30.86
C ASP A 475 -32.91 -19.44 -32.32
N HIS A 476 -32.19 -20.35 -32.98
CA HIS A 476 -32.74 -21.09 -34.10
C HIS A 476 -33.74 -22.10 -33.54
N ARG A 477 -35.01 -21.93 -33.91
CA ARG A 477 -36.01 -22.99 -33.82
C ARG A 477 -36.03 -23.71 -35.17
N ASP A 478 -35.85 -25.02 -35.12
CA ASP A 478 -36.47 -25.96 -36.06
C ASP A 478 -37.98 -26.03 -35.79
#